data_AF-A0A7S2I3E1-F1
#
_entry.id   AF-A0A7S2I3E1-F1
#
_cell.length_a   1.000
_cell.length_b   1.000
_cell.length_c   1.000
_cell.angle_alpha   90.00
_cell.angle_beta   90.00
_cell.angle_gamma   90.00
#
_symmetry.space_group_name_H-M   'P 1'
#
loop_
_entity.id
_entity.type
_entity.pdbx_description
1 polymer ?
#
loop_
_entity_poly.entity_id
_entity_poly.type
_entity_poly.pdbx_seq_one_letter_code
_entity_poly.pdbx_strand_id
1 'polypeptide(L)'
;LKCIASYNNQSHPLSTTAAAPKIDPKRRTTNKPKQDFVKIKLEPGEWDADKTDPIATPPWKNRAKILSAEDFEARPRVSFHQEFKSMKDARVVLSWLTQEEREGIYQLYLDMMTTMSTTDKGTTSHEYVMRVIAQRYNISSDRVAAVVELQHMEDQIRANGDEEIRHGLQEHVDAKVRHIIRENYAYYKEVEIG
;
A
#
# COMPACT_ATOMS: atom_id res chain seq x y z
N LEU A 1 -25.20 -38.16 -18.61
CA LEU A 1 -25.94 -36.99 -18.08
C LEU A 1 -24.93 -35.88 -17.89
N LYS A 2 -25.08 -34.82 -18.71
CA LYS A 2 -24.17 -33.68 -18.86
C LYS A 2 -24.45 -32.62 -17.78
N CYS A 3 -23.42 -31.99 -17.24
CA CYS A 3 -23.45 -30.57 -16.86
C CYS A 3 -22.05 -29.99 -17.06
N ILE A 4 -21.85 -29.41 -18.24
CA ILE A 4 -20.73 -28.53 -18.58
C ILE A 4 -21.30 -27.13 -18.40
N ALA A 5 -20.79 -26.36 -17.44
CA ALA A 5 -21.16 -24.96 -17.29
C ALA A 5 -20.42 -24.13 -18.36
N SER A 6 -21.15 -23.70 -19.39
CA SER A 6 -20.71 -22.74 -20.38
C SER A 6 -20.70 -21.34 -19.77
N TYR A 7 -19.53 -20.71 -19.67
CA TYR A 7 -19.46 -19.27 -19.45
C TYR A 7 -19.83 -18.56 -20.76
N ASN A 8 -20.96 -17.84 -20.71
CA ASN A 8 -21.54 -17.14 -21.84
C ASN A 8 -20.93 -15.72 -21.90
N ASN A 9 -20.06 -15.47 -22.87
CA ASN A 9 -19.53 -14.14 -23.18
C ASN A 9 -20.60 -13.34 -23.94
N GLN A 10 -21.37 -12.53 -23.22
CA GLN A 10 -22.21 -11.50 -23.83
C GLN A 10 -21.52 -10.14 -23.70
N SER A 11 -20.86 -9.73 -24.78
CA SER A 11 -20.37 -8.36 -24.98
C SER A 11 -21.55 -7.43 -25.20
N HIS A 12 -21.88 -6.60 -24.21
CA HIS A 12 -22.81 -5.48 -24.40
C HIS A 12 -22.09 -4.31 -25.12
N PRO A 13 -22.70 -3.70 -26.14
CA PRO A 13 -22.13 -2.53 -26.82
C PRO A 13 -22.16 -1.29 -25.91
N LEU A 14 -21.05 -0.55 -25.87
CA LEU A 14 -20.94 0.77 -25.25
C LEU A 14 -21.93 1.74 -25.91
N SER A 15 -23.03 2.01 -25.21
CA SER A 15 -23.99 3.07 -25.57
C SER A 15 -23.48 4.41 -25.07
N THR A 16 -22.88 5.18 -25.97
CA THR A 16 -22.47 6.58 -25.76
C THR A 16 -23.69 7.49 -25.75
N THR A 17 -24.32 7.70 -24.59
CA THR A 17 -25.06 8.93 -24.23
C THR A 17 -25.61 8.80 -22.80
N ALA A 18 -24.89 9.32 -21.82
CA ALA A 18 -25.44 9.62 -20.50
C ALA A 18 -24.83 10.93 -20.00
N ALA A 19 -25.69 11.90 -19.75
CA ALA A 19 -25.37 13.27 -19.39
C ALA A 19 -24.54 13.36 -18.10
N ALA A 20 -23.58 14.29 -18.09
CA ALA A 20 -22.71 14.56 -16.96
C ALA A 20 -23.49 14.96 -15.68
N PRO A 21 -23.06 14.51 -14.48
CA PRO A 21 -23.66 14.93 -13.23
C PRO A 21 -23.41 16.43 -12.98
N LYS A 22 -24.47 17.18 -12.70
CA LYS A 22 -24.41 18.61 -12.35
C LYS A 22 -23.77 18.75 -10.97
N ILE A 23 -22.61 19.40 -10.92
CA ILE A 23 -21.92 19.76 -9.68
C ILE A 23 -22.58 21.03 -9.13
N ASP A 24 -23.24 20.93 -7.97
CA ASP A 24 -23.76 22.09 -7.25
C ASP A 24 -22.60 22.99 -6.74
N PRO A 25 -22.55 24.29 -7.10
CA PRO A 25 -21.42 25.15 -6.81
C PRO A 25 -21.54 25.82 -5.43
N LYS A 26 -21.83 25.04 -4.38
CA LYS A 26 -21.81 25.53 -2.99
C LYS A 26 -20.93 24.65 -2.10
N ARG A 27 -19.65 24.56 -2.45
CA ARG A 27 -18.61 23.99 -1.59
C ARG A 27 -17.98 25.10 -0.73
N ARG A 28 -18.14 24.95 0.58
CA ARG A 28 -17.57 25.74 1.68
C ARG A 28 -16.28 26.50 1.35
N THR A 29 -16.33 27.81 1.50
CA THR A 29 -15.17 28.70 1.64
C THR A 29 -14.48 28.43 2.97
N THR A 30 -13.42 27.62 2.97
CA THR A 30 -12.45 27.65 4.08
C THR A 30 -11.55 28.87 3.84
N ASN A 31 -11.75 29.92 4.66
CA ASN A 31 -10.85 31.07 4.75
C ASN A 31 -9.46 30.61 5.22
N LYS A 32 -8.63 30.16 4.28
CA LYS A 32 -7.18 30.20 4.46
C LYS A 32 -6.73 31.61 4.03
N PRO A 33 -5.84 32.28 4.77
CA PRO A 33 -5.24 33.51 4.26
C PRO A 33 -4.57 33.17 2.93
N LYS A 34 -5.00 33.84 1.86
CA LYS A 34 -4.36 33.72 0.54
C LYS A 34 -2.93 34.23 0.72
N GLN A 35 -1.95 33.47 0.23
CA GLN A 35 -0.56 33.92 0.29
C GLN A 35 -0.41 35.18 -0.58
N ASP A 36 0.11 36.27 0.00
CA ASP A 36 0.14 37.63 -0.59
C ASP A 36 0.97 37.76 -1.88
N PHE A 37 1.72 36.74 -2.29
CA PHE A 37 2.60 36.82 -3.45
C PHE A 37 1.90 36.59 -4.80
N VAL A 38 0.62 36.21 -4.82
CA VAL A 38 -0.15 36.04 -6.07
C VAL A 38 -1.22 37.11 -6.18
N LYS A 39 -0.86 38.28 -6.70
CA LYS A 39 -1.83 39.30 -7.09
C LYS A 39 -2.56 38.83 -8.35
N ILE A 40 -3.87 38.61 -8.24
CA ILE A 40 -4.73 38.17 -9.36
C ILE A 40 -5.01 39.33 -10.34
N LYS A 41 -4.82 40.56 -9.89
CA LYS A 41 -4.97 41.78 -10.70
C LYS A 41 -3.74 42.66 -10.47
N LEU A 42 -3.15 43.14 -11.55
CA LEU A 42 -2.08 44.14 -11.53
C LEU A 42 -2.71 45.53 -11.46
N GLU A 43 -2.16 46.41 -10.62
CA GLU A 43 -2.59 47.81 -10.58
C GLU A 43 -2.04 48.59 -11.80
N PRO A 44 -2.74 49.62 -12.29
CA PRO A 44 -2.25 50.44 -13.41
C PRO A 44 -0.91 51.11 -13.07
N GLY A 45 0.16 50.71 -13.76
CA GLY A 45 1.54 51.18 -13.51
C GLY A 45 2.47 50.16 -12.85
N GLU A 46 1.97 48.97 -12.49
CA GLU A 46 2.78 47.87 -11.96
C GLU A 46 3.42 46.99 -13.07
N TRP A 47 3.18 47.35 -14.32
CA TRP A 47 3.76 46.72 -15.51
C TRP A 47 5.11 47.36 -15.86
N ASP A 48 6.17 46.61 -15.65
CA ASP A 48 7.54 46.99 -15.98
C ASP A 48 7.81 46.57 -17.44
N ALA A 49 7.83 47.54 -18.37
CA ALA A 49 7.92 47.30 -19.81
C ALA A 49 9.24 46.64 -20.25
N ASP A 50 10.26 46.69 -19.40
CA ASP A 50 11.59 46.13 -19.67
C ASP A 50 11.72 44.64 -19.28
N LYS A 51 10.73 44.06 -18.58
CA LYS A 51 10.74 42.63 -18.24
C LYS A 51 10.10 41.79 -19.34
N THR A 52 10.92 41.02 -20.04
CA THR A 52 10.47 40.02 -21.01
C THR A 52 9.71 38.89 -20.30
N ASP A 53 8.39 38.90 -20.46
CA ASP A 53 7.36 37.93 -20.05
C ASP A 53 7.16 37.62 -18.53
N PRO A 54 5.97 37.88 -17.96
CA PRO A 54 5.63 37.50 -16.58
C PRO A 54 5.39 35.99 -16.39
N ILE A 55 5.46 35.19 -17.47
CA ILE A 55 5.43 33.71 -17.45
C ILE A 55 6.79 33.16 -17.91
N ALA A 56 7.88 33.88 -17.62
CA ALA A 56 9.22 33.38 -17.89
C ALA A 56 9.46 32.07 -17.11
N THR A 57 9.40 30.93 -17.81
CA THR A 57 9.87 29.65 -17.28
C THR A 57 11.34 29.80 -16.90
N PRO A 58 11.75 29.33 -15.70
CA PRO A 58 13.15 29.44 -15.29
C PRO A 58 14.04 28.76 -16.35
N PRO A 59 15.25 29.29 -16.62
CA PRO A 59 16.16 28.76 -17.63
C PRO A 59 16.83 27.49 -17.10
N TRP A 60 16.05 26.48 -16.73
CA TRP A 60 16.58 25.17 -16.43
C TRP A 60 16.99 24.58 -17.77
N LYS A 61 18.26 24.82 -18.14
CA LYS A 61 18.95 24.00 -19.13
C LYS A 61 18.75 22.56 -18.70
N ASN A 62 17.92 21.82 -19.42
CA ASN A 62 17.73 20.40 -19.18
C ASN A 62 19.12 19.75 -19.06
N ARG A 63 19.51 19.36 -17.84
CA ARG A 63 20.76 18.61 -17.60
C ARG A 63 20.64 17.15 -18.06
N ALA A 64 19.48 16.77 -18.57
CA ALA A 64 19.28 15.52 -19.27
C ALA A 64 20.15 15.53 -20.53
N LYS A 65 21.39 15.04 -20.38
CA LYS A 65 22.30 14.76 -21.50
C LYS A 65 21.60 13.68 -22.33
N ILE A 66 21.12 14.04 -23.51
CA ILE A 66 20.62 13.07 -24.48
C ILE A 66 21.82 12.18 -24.81
N LEU A 67 21.76 10.91 -24.40
CA LEU A 67 22.82 9.95 -24.61
C LEU A 67 22.79 9.52 -26.07
N SER A 68 23.95 9.42 -26.70
CA SER A 68 24.06 8.77 -28.00
C SER A 68 23.72 7.28 -27.86
N ALA A 69 23.34 6.63 -28.96
CA ALA A 69 23.12 5.19 -28.98
C ALA A 69 24.36 4.42 -28.50
N GLU A 70 25.55 4.90 -28.85
CA GLU A 70 26.84 4.34 -28.42
C GLU A 70 27.07 4.50 -26.90
N ASP A 71 26.78 5.68 -26.33
CA ASP A 71 26.85 5.93 -24.88
C ASP A 71 25.80 5.10 -24.10
N PHE A 72 24.70 4.72 -24.74
CA PHE A 72 23.69 3.84 -24.14
C PHE A 72 24.14 2.37 -24.13
N GLU A 73 24.80 1.90 -25.19
CA GLU A 73 25.31 0.54 -25.27
C GLU A 73 26.55 0.30 -24.41
N ALA A 74 27.41 1.31 -24.26
CA ALA A 74 28.61 1.26 -23.41
C ALA A 74 28.29 1.27 -21.90
N ARG A 75 27.04 1.55 -21.51
CA ARG A 75 26.64 1.50 -20.10
C ARG A 75 26.59 0.05 -19.61
N PRO A 76 27.04 -0.21 -18.37
CA PRO A 76 26.86 -1.52 -17.77
C PRO A 76 25.36 -1.83 -17.73
N ARG A 77 24.95 -2.81 -18.54
CA ARG A 77 23.57 -3.31 -18.52
C ARG A 77 23.39 -4.01 -17.18
N VAL A 78 22.52 -3.46 -16.34
CA VAL A 78 22.09 -4.13 -15.11
C VAL A 78 21.30 -5.36 -15.55
N SER A 79 21.98 -6.50 -15.62
CA SER A 79 21.37 -7.80 -15.89
C SER A 79 21.21 -8.53 -14.56
N PHE A 80 20.12 -9.28 -14.40
CA PHE A 80 19.86 -10.12 -13.22
C PHE A 80 20.76 -11.36 -13.17
N HIS A 81 21.89 -11.38 -13.86
CA HIS A 81 22.82 -12.52 -13.88
C HIS A 81 23.62 -12.64 -12.57
N GLN A 82 23.55 -11.62 -11.70
CA GLN A 82 24.06 -11.72 -10.34
C GLN A 82 23.03 -12.43 -9.46
N GLU A 83 23.22 -13.74 -9.29
CA GLU A 83 22.58 -14.47 -8.20
C GLU A 83 23.08 -13.88 -6.87
N PHE A 84 22.15 -13.61 -5.96
CA PHE A 84 22.50 -13.11 -4.64
C PHE A 84 23.26 -14.19 -3.86
N LYS A 85 24.35 -13.79 -3.21
CA LYS A 85 25.18 -14.74 -2.45
C LYS A 85 24.50 -15.19 -1.16
N SER A 86 23.55 -14.41 -0.66
CA SER A 86 22.83 -14.69 0.57
C SER A 86 21.49 -13.95 0.62
N MET A 87 20.58 -14.35 1.51
CA MET A 87 19.29 -13.67 1.68
C MET A 87 19.47 -12.25 2.24
N LYS A 88 20.49 -12.04 3.08
CA LYS A 88 20.90 -10.70 3.53
C LYS A 88 21.40 -9.82 2.39
N ASP A 89 22.15 -10.37 1.44
CA ASP A 89 22.62 -9.66 0.23
C ASP A 89 21.44 -9.26 -0.67
N ALA A 90 20.46 -10.17 -0.81
CA ALA A 90 19.19 -9.88 -1.47
C ALA A 90 18.32 -8.84 -0.72
N ARG A 91 18.66 -8.50 0.53
CA ARG A 91 17.86 -7.67 1.44
C ARG A 91 16.42 -8.16 1.62
N VAL A 92 16.24 -9.49 1.57
CA VAL A 92 14.94 -10.14 1.78
C VAL A 92 14.94 -10.82 3.14
N VAL A 93 13.94 -10.50 3.95
CA VAL A 93 13.67 -11.21 5.21
C VAL A 93 12.41 -12.03 5.00
N LEU A 94 12.55 -13.36 5.04
CA LEU A 94 11.40 -14.26 4.98
C LEU A 94 10.78 -14.34 6.38
N SER A 95 9.61 -13.73 6.57
CA SER A 95 8.88 -13.74 7.85
C SER A 95 7.48 -14.33 7.69
N TRP A 96 7.17 -15.29 8.55
CA TRP A 96 5.84 -15.86 8.71
C TRP A 96 5.29 -15.48 10.08
N LEU A 97 4.06 -14.94 10.11
CA LEU A 97 3.40 -14.61 11.37
C LEU A 97 2.88 -15.88 12.01
N THR A 98 3.29 -16.12 13.25
CA THR A 98 2.79 -17.21 14.07
C THR A 98 1.35 -16.94 14.53
N GLN A 99 0.66 -17.99 14.96
CA GLN A 99 -0.70 -17.85 15.49
C GLN A 99 -0.75 -16.90 16.70
N GLU A 100 0.21 -17.02 17.62
CA GLU A 100 0.33 -16.14 18.80
C GLU A 100 0.51 -14.66 18.40
N GLU A 101 1.34 -14.38 17.39
CA GLU A 101 1.51 -13.02 16.89
C GLU A 101 0.24 -12.48 16.22
N ARG A 102 -0.48 -13.31 15.45
CA ARG A 102 -1.77 -12.93 14.84
C ARG A 102 -2.81 -12.58 15.90
N GLU A 103 -2.92 -13.41 16.93
CA GLU A 103 -3.83 -13.18 18.06
C GLU A 103 -3.43 -11.93 18.85
N GLY A 104 -2.14 -11.74 19.12
CA GLY A 104 -1.62 -10.55 19.80
C GLY A 104 -1.89 -9.25 19.03
N ILE A 105 -1.74 -9.26 17.69
CA ILE A 105 -2.08 -8.13 16.82
C ILE A 105 -3.57 -7.80 16.95
N TYR A 106 -4.43 -8.81 16.90
CA TYR A 106 -5.87 -8.63 16.94
C TYR A 106 -6.35 -8.14 18.32
N GLN A 107 -5.83 -8.72 19.41
CA GLN A 107 -6.15 -8.26 20.77
C GLN A 107 -5.73 -6.81 20.99
N LEU A 108 -4.51 -6.44 20.57
CA LEU A 108 -4.03 -5.06 20.66
C LEU A 108 -4.92 -4.09 19.86
N TYR A 109 -5.39 -4.52 18.69
CA TYR A 109 -6.35 -3.75 17.90
C TYR A 109 -7.66 -3.53 18.66
N LEU A 110 -8.25 -4.58 19.23
CA LEU A 110 -9.49 -4.49 20.01
C LEU A 110 -9.31 -3.59 21.24
N ASP A 111 -8.22 -3.73 21.97
CA ASP A 111 -7.89 -2.91 23.15
C ASP A 111 -7.79 -1.43 22.78
N MET A 112 -7.06 -1.11 21.71
CA MET A 112 -6.89 0.27 21.26
C MET A 112 -8.22 0.86 20.80
N MET A 113 -8.98 0.15 19.97
CA MET A 113 -10.28 0.60 19.48
C MET A 113 -11.28 0.80 20.63
N THR A 114 -11.29 -0.11 21.61
CA THR A 114 -12.18 -0.04 22.78
C THR A 114 -11.80 1.13 23.67
N THR A 115 -10.53 1.26 24.04
CA THR A 115 -10.03 2.35 24.91
C THR A 115 -10.28 3.72 24.27
N MET A 116 -10.06 3.83 22.97
CA MET A 116 -10.30 5.07 22.22
C MET A 116 -11.79 5.38 22.10
N SER A 117 -12.66 4.37 21.99
CA SER A 117 -14.12 4.60 21.94
C SER A 117 -14.70 5.08 23.27
N THR A 118 -14.11 4.69 24.40
CA THR A 118 -14.62 4.98 25.74
C THR A 118 -14.02 6.25 26.35
N THR A 119 -12.75 6.52 26.08
CA THR A 119 -12.00 7.62 26.74
C THR A 119 -12.11 8.93 25.98
N ASP A 120 -11.92 8.88 24.66
CA ASP A 120 -11.99 10.04 23.79
C ASP A 120 -13.31 9.97 23.01
N LYS A 121 -14.15 11.01 23.09
CA LYS A 121 -15.43 11.08 22.39
C LYS A 121 -15.25 11.19 20.86
N GLY A 122 -14.78 10.11 20.24
CA GLY A 122 -14.99 9.73 18.86
C GLY A 122 -14.28 10.58 17.82
N THR A 123 -13.01 10.24 17.55
CA THR A 123 -12.44 10.24 16.19
C THR A 123 -11.08 9.58 16.22
N THR A 124 -11.06 8.25 16.21
CA THR A 124 -9.82 7.51 15.94
C THR A 124 -9.96 6.88 14.57
N SER A 125 -8.99 7.17 13.70
CA SER A 125 -8.98 6.55 12.39
C SER A 125 -8.48 5.12 12.55
N HIS A 126 -9.24 4.16 12.03
CA HIS A 126 -8.82 2.77 11.88
C HIS A 126 -7.40 2.69 11.27
N GLU A 127 -7.11 3.53 10.29
CA GLU A 127 -5.79 3.68 9.67
C GLU A 127 -4.67 4.03 10.67
N TYR A 128 -4.93 4.91 11.64
CA TYR A 128 -3.94 5.27 12.65
C TYR A 128 -3.60 4.09 13.56
N VAL A 129 -4.63 3.38 14.05
CA VAL A 129 -4.44 2.20 14.89
C VAL A 129 -3.61 1.13 14.14
N MET A 130 -3.94 0.87 12.87
CA MET A 130 -3.17 -0.08 12.06
C MET A 130 -1.70 0.32 11.92
N ARG A 131 -1.39 1.61 11.75
CA ARG A 131 -0.01 2.09 11.67
C ARG A 131 0.76 1.93 12.98
N VAL A 132 0.13 2.17 14.12
CA VAL A 132 0.77 1.99 15.43
C VAL A 132 1.10 0.53 15.68
N ILE A 133 0.17 -0.38 15.37
CA ILE A 133 0.40 -1.83 15.49
C ILE A 133 1.48 -2.29 14.52
N ALA A 134 1.44 -1.83 13.27
CA ALA A 134 2.45 -2.11 12.26
C ALA A 134 3.87 -1.75 12.73
N GLN A 135 4.03 -0.59 13.40
CA GLN A 135 5.30 -0.18 13.99
C GLN A 135 5.76 -1.13 15.10
N ARG A 136 4.85 -1.58 15.97
CA ARG A 136 5.18 -2.49 17.08
C ARG A 136 5.67 -3.85 16.58
N TYR A 137 5.04 -4.40 15.54
CA TYR A 137 5.35 -5.73 15.00
C TYR A 137 6.34 -5.68 13.82
N ASN A 138 6.79 -4.50 13.41
CA ASN A 138 7.68 -4.28 12.27
C ASN A 138 7.17 -4.95 10.97
N ILE A 139 5.88 -4.80 10.69
CA ILE A 139 5.22 -5.29 9.47
C ILE A 139 4.48 -4.14 8.77
N SER A 140 4.05 -4.34 7.53
CA SER A 140 3.27 -3.33 6.81
C SER A 140 1.87 -3.15 7.42
N SER A 141 1.33 -1.94 7.32
CA SER A 141 -0.06 -1.65 7.73
C SER A 141 -1.08 -2.54 7.03
N ASP A 142 -0.83 -2.85 5.76
CA ASP A 142 -1.73 -3.68 4.95
C ASP A 142 -1.76 -5.13 5.46
N ARG A 143 -0.61 -5.63 5.93
CA ARG A 143 -0.53 -6.97 6.55
C ARG A 143 -1.27 -6.99 7.89
N VAL A 144 -1.16 -5.93 8.69
CA VAL A 144 -1.94 -5.80 9.94
C VAL A 144 -3.43 -5.77 9.64
N ALA A 145 -3.87 -4.95 8.68
CA ALA A 145 -5.28 -4.85 8.31
C ALA A 145 -5.84 -6.21 7.86
N ALA A 146 -5.10 -6.94 7.03
CA ALA A 146 -5.49 -8.29 6.61
C ALA A 146 -5.59 -9.27 7.79
N VAL A 147 -4.66 -9.23 8.75
CA VAL A 147 -4.73 -10.08 9.96
C VAL A 147 -5.98 -9.76 10.76
N VAL A 148 -6.28 -8.47 10.97
CA VAL A 148 -7.45 -8.05 11.74
C VAL A 148 -8.74 -8.44 11.03
N GLU A 149 -8.83 -8.27 9.71
CA GLU A 149 -10.00 -8.66 8.93
C GLU A 149 -10.25 -10.17 8.97
N LEU A 150 -9.20 -10.98 8.76
CA LEU A 150 -9.30 -12.44 8.83
C LEU A 150 -9.70 -12.94 10.21
N GLN A 151 -9.11 -12.39 11.28
CA GLN A 151 -9.48 -12.74 12.65
C GLN A 151 -10.91 -12.33 12.98
N HIS A 152 -11.35 -11.16 12.50
CA HIS A 152 -12.72 -10.72 12.68
C HIS A 152 -13.72 -11.64 11.95
N MET A 153 -13.38 -12.09 10.73
CA MET A 153 -14.18 -13.07 9.99
C MET A 153 -14.23 -14.43 10.71
N GLU A 154 -13.10 -14.92 11.23
CA GLU A 154 -13.06 -16.15 12.02
C GLU A 154 -13.98 -16.07 13.26
N ASP A 155 -13.98 -14.94 13.97
CA ASP A 155 -14.87 -14.72 15.11
C ASP A 155 -16.35 -14.68 14.69
N GLN A 156 -16.67 -14.07 13.55
CA GLN A 156 -18.04 -14.06 13.01
C GLN A 156 -18.50 -15.45 12.62
N ILE A 157 -17.64 -16.25 11.97
CA ILE A 157 -17.93 -17.64 11.61
C ILE A 157 -18.17 -18.46 12.88
N ARG A 158 -17.34 -18.27 13.91
CA ARG A 158 -17.50 -18.93 15.22
C ARG A 158 -18.81 -18.54 15.90
N ALA A 159 -19.21 -17.27 15.80
CA ALA A 159 -20.46 -16.78 16.40
C ALA A 159 -21.70 -17.27 15.66
N ASN A 160 -21.67 -17.33 14.32
CA ASN A 160 -22.79 -17.73 13.49
C ASN A 160 -22.95 -19.26 13.40
N GLY A 161 -21.85 -20.01 13.52
CA GLY A 161 -21.85 -21.48 13.46
C GLY A 161 -22.04 -22.06 12.06
N ASP A 162 -21.85 -21.25 11.01
CA ASP A 162 -22.14 -21.64 9.62
C ASP A 162 -21.04 -22.50 8.98
N GLU A 163 -19.78 -22.35 9.41
CA GLU A 163 -18.63 -23.04 8.82
C GLU A 163 -17.64 -23.57 9.88
N GLU A 164 -16.98 -24.69 9.57
CA GLU A 164 -15.96 -25.28 10.42
C GLU A 164 -14.59 -24.64 10.15
N ILE A 165 -14.02 -23.98 11.16
CA ILE A 165 -12.67 -23.41 11.10
C ILE A 165 -11.64 -24.55 11.24
N ARG A 166 -10.84 -24.77 10.19
CA ARG A 166 -9.90 -25.89 10.09
C ARG A 166 -8.52 -25.57 10.65
N HIS A 167 -8.42 -25.42 11.97
CA HIS A 167 -7.15 -25.13 12.64
C HIS A 167 -6.06 -26.18 12.41
N GLY A 168 -6.41 -27.48 12.28
CA GLY A 168 -5.41 -28.53 12.03
C GLY A 168 -4.72 -28.42 10.67
N LEU A 169 -5.45 -27.96 9.63
CA LEU A 169 -4.85 -27.73 8.31
C LEU A 169 -3.95 -26.50 8.34
N GLN A 170 -4.38 -25.45 9.04
CA GLN A 170 -3.61 -24.23 9.24
C GLN A 170 -2.28 -24.52 9.94
N GLU A 171 -2.29 -25.32 11.01
CA GLU A 171 -1.06 -25.71 11.72
C GLU A 171 -0.09 -26.50 10.82
N HIS A 172 -0.60 -27.42 10.00
CA HIS A 172 0.21 -28.15 9.04
C HIS A 172 0.89 -27.23 8.02
N VAL A 173 0.15 -26.27 7.46
CA VAL A 173 0.68 -25.29 6.52
C VAL A 173 1.70 -24.38 7.20
N ASP A 174 1.40 -23.89 8.41
CA ASP A 174 2.30 -23.05 9.20
C ASP A 174 3.63 -23.78 9.54
N ALA A 175 3.57 -25.08 9.84
CA ALA A 175 4.76 -25.91 10.03
C ALA A 175 5.58 -26.05 8.74
N LYS A 176 4.91 -26.29 7.60
CA LYS A 176 5.58 -26.44 6.30
C LYS A 176 6.24 -25.14 5.82
N VAL A 177 5.58 -24.00 5.99
CA VAL A 177 6.15 -22.69 5.65
C VAL A 177 7.38 -22.41 6.52
N ARG A 178 7.32 -22.67 7.82
CA ARG A 178 8.49 -22.52 8.71
C ARG A 178 9.65 -23.42 8.30
N HIS A 179 9.36 -24.64 7.87
CA HIS A 179 10.38 -25.55 7.34
C HIS A 179 11.07 -24.98 6.10
N ILE A 180 10.30 -24.52 5.11
CA ILE A 180 10.82 -23.92 3.87
C ILE A 180 11.66 -22.67 4.18
N ILE A 181 11.22 -21.81 5.10
CA ILE A 181 12.00 -20.64 5.52
C ILE A 181 13.35 -21.07 6.10
N ARG A 182 13.35 -22.06 7.00
CA ARG A 182 14.58 -22.59 7.61
C ARG A 182 15.52 -23.19 6.56
N GLU A 183 15.00 -23.98 5.63
CA GLU A 183 15.78 -24.58 4.55
C GLU A 183 16.44 -23.52 3.66
N ASN A 184 15.73 -22.45 3.30
CA ASN A 184 16.31 -21.36 2.51
C ASN A 184 17.46 -20.67 3.25
N TYR A 185 17.29 -20.36 4.54
CA TYR A 185 18.37 -19.78 5.34
C TYR A 185 19.56 -20.72 5.52
N ALA A 186 19.32 -22.02 5.66
CA ALA A 186 20.37 -23.03 5.74
C ALA A 186 21.11 -23.21 4.40
N TYR A 187 20.41 -23.17 3.27
CA TYR A 187 21.00 -23.24 1.93
C TYR A 187 22.06 -22.15 1.71
N TYR A 188 21.78 -20.92 2.17
CA TYR A 188 22.72 -19.80 2.13
C TYR A 188 23.71 -19.75 3.29
N LYS A 189 23.79 -20.81 4.12
CA LYS A 189 24.67 -20.91 5.31
C LYS A 189 24.50 -19.74 6.29
N GLU A 190 23.31 -19.15 6.35
CA GLU A 190 23.01 -18.04 7.27
C GLU A 190 22.56 -18.54 8.65
N VAL A 191 22.17 -19.81 8.76
CA VAL A 191 21.79 -20.50 10.00
C VAL A 191 22.38 -21.91 9.97
N GLU A 192 23.13 -22.30 11.02
CA GLU A 192 23.57 -23.68 11.20
C GLU A 192 22.38 -24.54 11.63
N ILE A 193 22.10 -25.63 10.92
CA ILE A 193 21.12 -26.64 11.34
C ILE A 193 21.81 -27.47 12.43
N GLY A 194 21.60 -27.08 13.69
CA GLY A 194 21.86 -27.90 14.88
C GLY A 194 20.65 -28.71 15.26
#